data_AF-A0A951CJD7-F1
#
_entry.id   AF-A0A951CJD7-F1
#
_cell.length_a   1.000
_cell.length_b   1.000
_cell.length_c   1.000
_cell.angle_alpha   90.00
_cell.angle_beta   90.00
_cell.angle_gamma   90.00
#
_symmetry.space_group_name_H-M   'P 1'
#
loop_
_entity.id
_entity.type
_entity.pdbx_description
1 polymer ?
#
loop_
_entity_poly.entity_id
_entity_poly.type
_entity_poly.pdbx_seq_one_letter_code
_entity_poly.pdbx_strand_id
1 'polypeptide(L)'
;MHLFAFLFAAVAYVPIDDRPVTAQLPVMVGRIAGVNVATPPPPLLGRFLQAGKPDALIAWLNGEAAKPQTGAFVISTDMLAYGGLLASRIPGATYADAESRLRELAHVRQRRPSAWIGAFGTIMRLAPTGIPAGTPFFAPYPTWLYLQEYANLHAPLLPSETAQAAHLRQLIGPATLDAYLAARARNLAVDRLLLKLTAAGTIDRLVLGQDDAGPVGLHVPDVRVLQADLARLALQD
;
A
#
# COMPACT_ATOMS: atom_id res chain seq x y z
N MET A 1 8.02 34.77 -31.87
CA MET A 1 7.86 33.36 -31.47
C MET A 1 7.45 33.32 -30.00
N HIS A 2 6.16 33.45 -29.71
CA HIS A 2 5.61 33.14 -28.39
C HIS A 2 5.07 31.73 -28.47
N LEU A 3 5.95 30.76 -28.18
CA LEU A 3 5.53 29.38 -27.99
C LEU A 3 4.74 29.39 -26.69
N PHE A 4 3.40 29.43 -26.80
CA PHE A 4 2.50 29.18 -25.68
C PHE A 4 2.94 27.85 -25.05
N ALA A 5 3.62 27.95 -23.91
CA ALA A 5 3.72 26.84 -22.98
C ALA A 5 2.28 26.60 -22.51
N PHE A 6 1.58 25.67 -23.16
CA PHE A 6 0.47 25.00 -22.53
C PHE A 6 1.04 24.38 -21.25
N LEU A 7 0.87 25.07 -20.12
CA LEU A 7 1.06 24.47 -18.82
C LEU A 7 -0.05 23.43 -18.67
N PHE A 8 0.19 22.24 -19.20
CA PHE A 8 -0.64 21.07 -18.94
C PHE A 8 -0.71 20.85 -17.43
N ALA A 9 -1.90 20.51 -16.92
CA ALA A 9 -2.09 20.20 -15.52
C ALA A 9 -1.08 19.12 -15.10
N ALA A 10 -0.31 19.42 -14.05
CA ALA A 10 0.68 18.48 -13.55
C ALA A 10 0.00 17.40 -12.70
N VAL A 11 0.47 16.16 -12.83
CA VAL A 11 0.10 15.05 -11.96
C VAL A 11 1.24 14.84 -10.96
N ALA A 12 0.93 14.88 -9.67
CA ALA A 12 1.85 14.43 -8.63
C ALA A 12 1.68 12.93 -8.42
N TYR A 13 2.75 12.16 -8.59
CA TYR A 13 2.73 10.70 -8.51
C TYR A 13 3.66 10.17 -7.43
N VAL A 14 3.12 9.40 -6.49
CA VAL A 14 3.90 8.63 -5.50
C VAL A 14 3.83 7.14 -5.89
N PRO A 15 4.93 6.54 -6.36
CA PRO A 15 4.97 5.13 -6.73
C PRO A 15 4.98 4.21 -5.51
N ILE A 16 4.70 2.93 -5.76
CA ILE A 16 4.64 1.89 -4.71
C ILE A 16 6.01 1.44 -4.21
N ASP A 17 7.05 1.64 -5.02
CA ASP A 17 8.48 1.42 -4.74
C ASP A 17 9.34 2.10 -5.83
N ASP A 18 10.66 1.89 -5.80
CA ASP A 18 11.63 2.49 -6.73
C ASP A 18 11.86 1.69 -8.02
N ARG A 19 11.15 0.58 -8.26
CA ARG A 19 11.38 -0.27 -9.43
C ARG A 19 11.04 0.49 -10.72
N PRO A 20 11.75 0.24 -11.85
CA PRO A 20 11.47 0.97 -13.10
C PRO A 20 10.02 0.87 -13.57
N VAL A 21 9.41 -0.30 -13.40
CA VAL A 21 8.02 -0.57 -13.80
C VAL A 21 6.99 0.24 -13.03
N THR A 22 7.28 0.59 -11.78
CA THR A 22 6.38 1.32 -10.88
C THR A 22 6.74 2.80 -10.82
N ALA A 23 8.01 3.17 -10.85
CA ALA A 23 8.44 4.56 -10.71
C ALA A 23 8.63 5.29 -12.05
N GLN A 24 9.17 4.61 -13.07
CA GLN A 24 9.58 5.26 -14.33
C GLN A 24 8.51 5.14 -15.42
N LEU A 25 7.88 3.97 -15.59
CA LEU A 25 6.91 3.76 -16.65
C LEU A 25 5.69 4.72 -16.57
N PRO A 26 5.10 5.00 -15.40
CA PRO A 26 4.01 5.99 -15.31
C PRO A 26 4.43 7.39 -15.77
N VAL A 27 5.69 7.79 -15.50
CA VAL A 27 6.25 9.07 -15.99
C VAL A 27 6.41 9.04 -17.50
N MET A 28 6.87 7.93 -18.08
CA MET A 28 6.99 7.76 -19.54
C MET A 28 5.61 7.80 -20.22
N VAL A 29 4.60 7.14 -19.66
CA VAL A 29 3.21 7.19 -20.15
C VAL A 29 2.68 8.61 -20.12
N GLY A 30 2.91 9.34 -19.02
CA GLY A 30 2.57 10.75 -18.92
C GLY A 30 3.21 11.59 -20.03
N ARG A 31 4.51 11.40 -20.27
CA ARG A 31 5.23 12.11 -21.36
C ARG A 31 4.63 11.81 -22.73
N ILE A 32 4.29 10.55 -23.02
CA ILE A 32 3.62 10.15 -24.27
C ILE A 32 2.26 10.86 -24.40
N ALA A 33 1.52 10.98 -23.30
CA ALA A 33 0.24 11.66 -23.25
C ALA A 33 0.32 13.21 -23.20
N GLY A 34 1.53 13.80 -23.21
CA GLY A 34 1.71 15.25 -23.05
C GLY A 34 1.40 15.76 -21.62
N VAL A 35 1.34 14.87 -20.64
CA VAL A 35 1.09 15.18 -19.22
C VAL A 35 2.40 15.21 -18.45
N ASN A 36 2.63 16.29 -17.70
CA ASN A 36 3.77 16.37 -16.80
C ASN A 36 3.50 15.57 -15.51
N VAL A 37 4.28 14.52 -15.27
CA VAL A 37 4.21 13.70 -14.06
C VAL A 37 5.38 14.03 -13.15
N ALA A 38 5.10 14.67 -12.02
CA ALA A 38 6.07 14.97 -10.98
C ALA A 38 6.12 13.83 -9.96
N THR A 39 7.32 13.34 -9.65
CA THR A 39 7.55 12.30 -8.64
C THR A 39 8.37 12.85 -7.48
N PRO A 40 8.28 12.24 -6.27
CA PRO A 40 9.20 12.59 -5.19
C PRO A 40 10.64 12.27 -5.57
N PRO A 41 11.63 12.91 -4.92
CA PRO A 41 13.03 12.55 -5.09
C PRO A 41 13.26 11.05 -4.81
N PRO A 42 14.02 10.33 -5.66
CA PRO A 42 14.25 8.90 -5.49
C PRO A 42 14.73 8.46 -4.10
N PRO A 43 15.57 9.22 -3.37
CA PRO A 43 16.00 8.85 -2.01
C PRO A 43 14.88 8.84 -0.95
N LEU A 44 13.66 9.30 -1.28
CA LEU A 44 12.49 9.21 -0.41
C LEU A 44 11.72 7.90 -0.60
N LEU A 45 11.94 7.20 -1.72
CA LEU A 45 11.23 5.97 -2.04
C LEU A 45 11.86 4.77 -1.35
N GLY A 46 11.04 3.77 -1.05
CA GLY A 46 11.52 2.46 -0.60
C GLY A 46 12.27 1.73 -1.71
N ARG A 47 13.36 1.08 -1.32
CA ARG A 47 14.25 0.31 -2.21
C ARG A 47 14.42 -1.10 -1.68
N PHE A 48 13.74 -2.05 -2.32
CA PHE A 48 13.73 -3.47 -1.93
C PHE A 48 13.43 -3.66 -0.43
N LEU A 49 14.40 -4.11 0.37
CA LEU A 49 14.22 -4.34 1.82
C LEU A 49 14.33 -3.06 2.67
N GLN A 50 14.74 -1.95 2.07
CA GLN A 50 14.81 -0.66 2.74
C GLN A 50 13.50 0.09 2.54
N ALA A 51 12.80 0.38 3.64
CA ALA A 51 11.63 1.26 3.60
C ALA A 51 12.02 2.68 3.17
N GLY A 52 11.09 3.35 2.49
CA GLY A 52 11.19 4.76 2.12
C GLY A 52 11.05 5.69 3.32
N LYS A 53 10.81 6.97 3.05
CA LYS A 53 10.71 8.02 4.05
C LYS A 53 9.32 8.66 4.05
N PRO A 54 8.30 8.00 4.61
CA PRO A 54 6.93 8.50 4.67
C PRO A 54 6.79 9.97 5.06
N ASP A 55 7.45 10.39 6.13
CA ASP A 55 7.29 11.75 6.67
C ASP A 55 7.88 12.81 5.71
N ALA A 56 8.96 12.47 5.01
CA ALA A 56 9.52 13.31 3.97
C ALA A 56 8.66 13.31 2.68
N LEU A 57 8.01 12.19 2.35
CA LEU A 57 7.05 12.12 1.25
C LEU A 57 5.81 12.98 1.52
N ILE A 58 5.33 13.02 2.77
CA ILE A 58 4.26 13.91 3.20
C ILE A 58 4.66 15.36 3.05
N ALA A 59 5.89 15.72 3.47
CA ALA A 59 6.41 17.07 3.29
C ALA A 59 6.49 17.45 1.80
N TRP A 60 6.92 16.53 0.94
CA TRP A 60 6.93 16.73 -0.51
C TRP A 60 5.50 16.90 -1.08
N LEU A 61 4.54 16.07 -0.64
CA LEU A 61 3.13 16.15 -1.05
C LEU A 61 2.49 17.48 -0.69
N ASN A 62 2.71 17.97 0.53
CA ASN A 62 2.16 19.24 1.02
C ASN A 62 2.95 20.48 0.54
N GLY A 63 4.15 20.29 0.01
CA GLY A 63 5.05 21.33 -0.48
C GLY A 63 5.16 21.33 -2.01
N GLU A 64 6.25 20.77 -2.53
CA GLU A 64 6.61 20.83 -3.95
C GLU A 64 5.57 20.23 -4.89
N ALA A 65 4.85 19.19 -4.45
CA ALA A 65 3.83 18.53 -5.24
C ALA A 65 2.51 19.32 -5.26
N ALA A 66 2.20 20.10 -4.23
CA ALA A 66 0.97 20.87 -4.09
C ALA A 66 1.03 22.28 -4.71
N LYS A 67 1.76 22.45 -5.82
CA LYS A 67 1.84 23.73 -6.54
C LYS A 67 0.51 24.06 -7.26
N PRO A 68 0.25 25.36 -7.57
CA PRO A 68 -0.99 25.80 -8.23
C PRO A 68 -1.35 25.10 -9.54
N GLN A 69 -0.38 24.59 -10.27
CA GLN A 69 -0.54 23.86 -11.54
C GLN A 69 -0.79 22.35 -11.37
N THR A 70 -0.67 21.80 -10.16
CA THR A 70 -0.96 20.38 -9.91
C THR A 70 -2.47 20.18 -9.88
N GLY A 71 -2.98 19.53 -10.92
CA GLY A 71 -4.41 19.26 -11.10
C GLY A 71 -4.84 17.87 -10.65
N ALA A 72 -3.88 16.95 -10.44
CA ALA A 72 -4.19 15.63 -9.94
C ALA A 72 -3.06 15.03 -9.09
N PHE A 73 -3.43 14.11 -8.22
CA PHE A 73 -2.55 13.30 -7.38
C PHE A 73 -2.86 11.82 -7.63
N VAL A 74 -1.82 11.00 -7.76
CA VAL A 74 -1.92 9.54 -7.83
C VAL A 74 -0.94 8.98 -6.80
N ILE A 75 -1.46 8.41 -5.72
CA ILE A 75 -0.65 8.15 -4.51
C ILE A 75 -0.70 6.68 -4.11
N SER A 76 0.46 6.04 -4.02
CA SER A 76 0.57 4.77 -3.32
C SER A 76 0.40 4.97 -1.81
N THR A 77 -0.63 4.34 -1.25
CA THR A 77 -0.89 4.36 0.20
C THR A 77 0.09 3.46 0.95
N ASP A 78 0.58 2.37 0.32
CA ASP A 78 1.66 1.54 0.86
C ASP A 78 2.95 2.35 1.07
N MET A 79 3.31 3.17 0.09
CA MET A 79 4.47 4.05 0.16
C MET A 79 4.28 5.14 1.23
N LEU A 80 3.10 5.76 1.28
CA LEU A 80 2.81 6.84 2.20
C LEU A 80 2.68 6.37 3.65
N ALA A 81 2.09 5.20 3.91
CA ALA A 81 1.88 4.67 5.25
C ALA A 81 3.14 4.00 5.83
N TYR A 82 3.82 3.21 5.01
CA TYR A 82 4.85 2.26 5.49
C TYR A 82 6.23 2.49 4.88
N GLY A 83 6.33 3.28 3.81
CA GLY A 83 7.56 3.42 3.03
C GLY A 83 7.71 2.37 1.92
N GLY A 84 6.62 1.71 1.53
CA GLY A 84 6.56 0.90 0.32
C GLY A 84 5.93 -0.47 0.52
N LEU A 85 5.75 -1.17 -0.59
CA LEU A 85 5.03 -2.45 -0.65
C LEU A 85 5.59 -3.55 0.27
N LEU A 86 6.92 -3.65 0.37
CA LEU A 86 7.57 -4.66 1.22
C LEU A 86 7.42 -4.31 2.70
N ALA A 87 7.54 -3.03 3.04
CA ALA A 87 7.40 -2.53 4.40
C ALA A 87 5.96 -2.71 4.93
N SER A 88 4.95 -2.68 4.06
CA SER A 88 3.56 -2.92 4.46
C SER A 88 3.32 -4.35 4.96
N ARG A 89 4.15 -5.33 4.56
CA ARG A 89 3.92 -6.76 4.82
C ARG A 89 4.67 -7.31 6.03
N ILE A 90 5.44 -6.48 6.72
CA ILE A 90 6.31 -6.88 7.83
C ILE A 90 6.05 -6.03 9.08
N PRO A 91 6.53 -6.47 10.26
CA PRO A 91 6.55 -5.62 11.45
C PRO A 91 7.34 -4.34 11.19
N GLY A 92 6.91 -3.24 11.80
CA GLY A 92 7.44 -1.91 11.53
C GLY A 92 6.47 -0.84 12.00
N ALA A 93 6.11 0.09 11.11
CA ALA A 93 5.16 1.16 11.40
C ALA A 93 3.85 0.61 12.02
N THR A 94 3.39 1.29 13.06
CA THR A 94 2.15 0.96 13.76
C THR A 94 0.93 1.42 12.96
N TYR A 95 -0.27 0.99 13.37
CA TYR A 95 -1.49 1.56 12.81
C TYR A 95 -1.57 3.08 13.07
N ALA A 96 -1.14 3.56 14.24
CA ALA A 96 -1.15 4.99 14.57
C ALA A 96 -0.23 5.80 13.64
N ASP A 97 0.97 5.27 13.33
CA ASP A 97 1.87 5.90 12.36
C ASP A 97 1.22 5.97 10.97
N ALA A 98 0.68 4.85 10.50
CA ALA A 98 0.02 4.78 9.20
C ALA A 98 -1.22 5.70 9.12
N GLU A 99 -2.04 5.71 10.16
CA GLU A 99 -3.22 6.58 10.25
C GLU A 99 -2.82 8.06 10.22
N SER A 100 -1.84 8.46 11.05
CA SER A 100 -1.36 9.84 11.07
C SER A 100 -0.88 10.27 9.69
N ARG A 101 -0.11 9.42 9.01
CA ARG A 101 0.43 9.69 7.67
C ARG A 101 -0.63 9.77 6.59
N LEU A 102 -1.63 8.89 6.61
CA LEU A 102 -2.69 8.87 5.61
C LEU A 102 -3.69 10.02 5.80
N ARG A 103 -3.88 10.50 7.04
CA ARG A 103 -4.72 11.68 7.31
C ARG A 103 -4.14 12.97 6.73
N GLU A 104 -2.85 13.01 6.41
CA GLU A 104 -2.24 14.14 5.69
C GLU A 104 -2.79 14.34 4.28
N LEU A 105 -3.47 13.34 3.70
CA LEU A 105 -4.21 13.52 2.44
C LEU A 105 -5.34 14.56 2.58
N ALA A 106 -5.89 14.75 3.78
CA ALA A 106 -6.85 15.83 4.03
C ALA A 106 -6.20 17.21 3.89
N HIS A 107 -4.93 17.37 4.28
CA HIS A 107 -4.18 18.62 4.08
C HIS A 107 -3.87 18.86 2.61
N VAL A 108 -3.54 17.81 1.84
CA VAL A 108 -3.40 17.90 0.38
C VAL A 108 -4.72 18.38 -0.25
N ARG A 109 -5.86 17.78 0.13
CA ARG A 109 -7.21 18.19 -0.32
C ARG A 109 -7.50 19.65 0.02
N GLN A 110 -7.21 20.10 1.24
CA GLN A 110 -7.43 21.49 1.65
C GLN A 110 -6.59 22.49 0.83
N ARG A 111 -5.33 22.16 0.54
CA ARG A 111 -4.43 23.01 -0.26
C ARG A 111 -4.83 23.01 -1.74
N ARG A 112 -5.38 21.90 -2.23
CA ARG A 112 -5.73 21.68 -3.64
C ARG A 112 -7.20 21.21 -3.76
N PRO A 113 -8.18 22.05 -3.41
CA PRO A 113 -9.58 21.63 -3.32
C PRO A 113 -10.15 21.14 -4.65
N SER A 114 -9.69 21.69 -5.77
CA SER A 114 -10.11 21.31 -7.13
C SER A 114 -9.29 20.21 -7.78
N ALA A 115 -8.21 19.72 -7.14
CA ALA A 115 -7.38 18.67 -7.72
C ALA A 115 -8.05 17.31 -7.54
N TRP A 116 -7.92 16.43 -8.53
CA TRP A 116 -8.38 15.05 -8.40
C TRP A 116 -7.36 14.22 -7.60
N ILE A 117 -7.78 13.45 -6.61
CA ILE A 117 -6.92 12.63 -5.75
C ILE A 117 -7.29 11.16 -5.93
N GLY A 118 -6.48 10.46 -6.70
CA GLY A 118 -6.47 9.01 -6.79
C GLY A 118 -5.47 8.41 -5.79
N ALA A 119 -5.88 7.37 -5.08
CA ALA A 119 -5.02 6.59 -4.20
C ALA A 119 -5.10 5.11 -4.57
N PHE A 120 -4.00 4.40 -4.40
CA PHE A 120 -3.97 2.95 -4.57
C PHE A 120 -3.14 2.27 -3.49
N GLY A 121 -3.62 1.12 -3.04
CA GLY A 121 -2.98 0.29 -2.02
C GLY A 121 -3.12 -1.18 -2.34
N THR A 122 -2.54 -2.03 -1.50
CA THR A 122 -2.50 -3.47 -1.72
C THR A 122 -3.07 -4.20 -0.50
N ILE A 123 -4.09 -5.01 -0.71
CA ILE A 123 -4.55 -5.96 0.33
C ILE A 123 -3.39 -6.91 0.61
N MET A 124 -3.01 -7.03 1.88
CA MET A 124 -1.80 -7.74 2.26
C MET A 124 -1.79 -9.18 1.73
N ARG A 125 -0.77 -9.45 0.90
CA ARG A 125 -0.42 -10.76 0.33
C ARG A 125 -0.35 -11.85 1.39
N LEU A 126 -0.60 -13.11 0.99
CA LEU A 126 -0.52 -14.29 1.87
C LEU A 126 0.90 -14.65 2.32
N ALA A 127 1.91 -14.46 1.47
CA ALA A 127 3.30 -14.67 1.80
C ALA A 127 4.03 -13.34 2.05
N PRO A 128 4.94 -13.25 3.04
CA PRO A 128 5.94 -12.21 3.02
C PRO A 128 6.90 -12.44 1.84
N THR A 129 7.72 -11.43 1.52
CA THR A 129 8.70 -11.52 0.43
C THR A 129 9.65 -12.69 0.64
N GLY A 130 9.88 -13.46 -0.43
CA GLY A 130 10.84 -14.56 -0.41
C GLY A 130 12.26 -14.04 -0.23
N ILE A 131 12.90 -14.42 0.87
CA ILE A 131 14.24 -13.97 1.25
C ILE A 131 15.14 -15.18 1.52
N PRO A 132 16.40 -15.20 1.03
CA PRO A 132 17.32 -16.28 1.28
C PRO A 132 17.62 -16.48 2.77
N ALA A 133 17.97 -17.72 3.14
CA ALA A 133 18.44 -18.03 4.49
C ALA A 133 19.65 -17.16 4.88
N GLY A 134 19.75 -16.82 6.16
CA GLY A 134 20.85 -16.00 6.69
C GLY A 134 20.75 -14.49 6.42
N THR A 135 19.78 -14.04 5.63
CA THR A 135 19.50 -12.60 5.49
C THR A 135 18.81 -12.09 6.75
N PRO A 136 19.28 -11.00 7.38
CA PRO A 136 18.65 -10.42 8.58
C PRO A 136 17.36 -9.68 8.19
N PHE A 137 16.30 -10.44 7.94
CA PHE A 137 14.98 -9.96 7.57
C PHE A 137 13.90 -10.66 8.39
N PHE A 138 12.66 -10.16 8.35
CA PHE A 138 11.57 -10.66 9.21
C PHE A 138 11.31 -12.17 9.10
N ALA A 139 11.32 -12.71 7.88
CA ALA A 139 11.04 -14.13 7.63
C ALA A 139 11.94 -14.64 6.48
N PRO A 140 13.23 -14.96 6.74
CA PRO A 140 14.08 -15.58 5.75
C PRO A 140 13.66 -17.04 5.51
N TYR A 141 14.20 -17.67 4.48
CA TYR A 141 13.99 -19.10 4.22
C TYR A 141 14.44 -19.95 5.43
N PRO A 142 13.69 -20.99 5.83
CA PRO A 142 12.44 -21.47 5.21
C PRO A 142 11.16 -20.83 5.79
N THR A 143 11.26 -19.93 6.77
CA THR A 143 10.11 -19.40 7.52
C THR A 143 9.03 -18.76 6.65
N TRP A 144 9.40 -18.02 5.59
CA TRP A 144 8.39 -17.42 4.71
C TRP A 144 7.57 -18.46 3.93
N LEU A 145 8.12 -19.65 3.65
CA LEU A 145 7.38 -20.74 3.01
C LEU A 145 6.32 -21.30 3.96
N TYR A 146 6.69 -21.52 5.22
CA TYR A 146 5.74 -22.00 6.23
C TYR A 146 4.63 -20.99 6.49
N LEU A 147 4.96 -19.68 6.53
CA LEU A 147 3.96 -18.61 6.61
C LEU A 147 3.03 -18.62 5.41
N GLN A 148 3.56 -18.79 4.19
CA GLN A 148 2.75 -18.87 2.97
C GLN A 148 1.79 -20.05 3.02
N GLU A 149 2.28 -21.24 3.40
CA GLU A 149 1.46 -22.45 3.49
C GLU A 149 0.36 -22.27 4.55
N TYR A 150 0.71 -21.74 5.73
CA TYR A 150 -0.25 -21.46 6.79
C TYR A 150 -1.32 -20.45 6.34
N ALA A 151 -0.90 -19.40 5.65
CA ALA A 151 -1.81 -18.36 5.17
C ALA A 151 -2.74 -18.83 4.04
N ASN A 152 -2.40 -19.93 3.35
CA ASN A 152 -3.22 -20.58 2.33
C ASN A 152 -4.14 -21.67 2.88
N LEU A 153 -4.22 -21.87 4.19
CA LEU A 153 -5.26 -22.72 4.80
C LEU A 153 -6.61 -21.99 4.84
N HIS A 154 -7.72 -22.72 4.97
CA HIS A 154 -9.03 -22.08 5.07
C HIS A 154 -9.13 -21.20 6.32
N ALA A 155 -9.93 -20.13 6.19
CA ALA A 155 -10.23 -19.22 7.29
C ALA A 155 -11.76 -19.07 7.41
N PRO A 156 -12.43 -19.78 8.34
CA PRO A 156 -11.87 -20.66 9.38
C PRO A 156 -11.31 -21.99 8.84
N LEU A 157 -10.43 -22.62 9.63
CA LEU A 157 -9.79 -23.90 9.28
C LEU A 157 -10.82 -25.02 9.12
N LEU A 158 -10.59 -25.89 8.15
CA LEU A 158 -11.31 -27.16 8.04
C LEU A 158 -10.80 -28.16 9.10
N PRO A 159 -11.62 -29.12 9.55
CA PRO A 159 -11.17 -30.16 10.48
C PRO A 159 -9.91 -30.90 9.98
N SER A 160 -9.84 -31.19 8.68
CA SER A 160 -8.69 -31.84 8.02
C SER A 160 -7.40 -31.02 8.05
N GLU A 161 -7.47 -29.70 8.18
CA GLU A 161 -6.31 -28.81 8.17
C GLU A 161 -5.73 -28.57 9.58
N THR A 162 -6.44 -28.99 10.63
CA THR A 162 -6.07 -28.71 12.03
C THR A 162 -4.65 -29.19 12.37
N ALA A 163 -4.31 -30.42 11.97
CA ALA A 163 -3.00 -31.00 12.22
C ALA A 163 -1.88 -30.26 11.47
N GLN A 164 -2.12 -29.92 10.20
CA GLN A 164 -1.19 -29.16 9.37
C GLN A 164 -0.98 -27.74 9.93
N ALA A 165 -2.06 -27.05 10.31
CA ALA A 165 -1.99 -25.73 10.93
C ALA A 165 -1.15 -25.75 12.22
N ALA A 166 -1.35 -26.77 13.07
CA ALA A 166 -0.57 -26.95 14.29
C ALA A 166 0.92 -27.20 13.99
N HIS A 167 1.22 -28.04 12.99
CA HIS A 167 2.60 -28.30 12.58
C HIS A 167 3.29 -27.03 12.03
N LEU A 168 2.61 -26.29 11.14
CA LEU A 168 3.15 -25.04 10.58
C LEU A 168 3.38 -23.99 11.67
N ARG A 169 2.48 -23.87 12.65
CA ARG A 169 2.66 -22.99 13.82
C ARG A 169 3.95 -23.31 14.58
N GLN A 170 4.29 -24.59 14.75
CA GLN A 170 5.54 -25.01 15.39
C GLN A 170 6.77 -24.65 14.53
N LEU A 171 6.70 -24.87 13.22
CA LEU A 171 7.79 -24.55 12.28
C LEU A 171 8.05 -23.04 12.16
N ILE A 172 7.00 -22.21 12.20
CA ILE A 172 7.10 -20.75 12.10
C ILE A 172 7.60 -20.17 13.43
N GLY A 173 7.12 -20.71 14.55
CA GLY A 173 7.31 -20.14 15.89
C GLY A 173 6.28 -19.05 16.21
N PRO A 174 5.83 -18.96 17.48
CA PRO A 174 4.72 -18.09 17.87
C PRO A 174 5.01 -16.60 17.62
N ALA A 175 6.22 -16.12 17.96
CA ALA A 175 6.57 -14.72 17.80
C ALA A 175 6.49 -14.24 16.34
N THR A 176 6.98 -15.04 15.40
CA THR A 176 6.95 -14.69 13.97
C THR A 176 5.54 -14.79 13.40
N LEU A 177 4.77 -15.81 13.80
CA LEU A 177 3.39 -15.93 13.35
C LEU A 177 2.52 -14.78 13.87
N ASP A 178 2.63 -14.45 15.15
CA ASP A 178 1.87 -13.35 15.77
C ASP A 178 2.23 -12.01 15.13
N ALA A 179 3.51 -11.79 14.84
CA ALA A 179 3.97 -10.59 14.15
C ALA A 179 3.43 -10.50 12.70
N TYR A 180 3.34 -11.62 11.99
CA TYR A 180 2.73 -11.68 10.65
C TYR A 180 1.22 -11.40 10.71
N LEU A 181 0.50 -12.03 11.64
CA LEU A 181 -0.94 -11.82 11.83
C LEU A 181 -1.25 -10.39 12.29
N ALA A 182 -0.38 -9.80 13.13
CA ALA A 182 -0.50 -8.41 13.55
C ALA A 182 -0.27 -7.43 12.39
N ALA A 183 0.71 -7.69 11.52
CA ALA A 183 0.90 -6.92 10.29
C ALA A 183 -0.34 -7.02 9.38
N ARG A 184 -0.92 -8.22 9.25
CA ARG A 184 -2.16 -8.42 8.47
C ARG A 184 -3.34 -7.63 9.03
N ALA A 185 -3.58 -7.73 10.34
CA ALA A 185 -4.64 -6.98 11.01
C ALA A 185 -4.45 -5.46 10.90
N ARG A 186 -3.20 -4.98 11.01
CA ARG A 186 -2.84 -3.57 10.78
C ARG A 186 -3.19 -3.12 9.36
N ASN A 187 -2.85 -3.92 8.33
CA ASN A 187 -3.13 -3.57 6.94
C ASN A 187 -4.63 -3.52 6.68
N LEU A 188 -5.40 -4.51 7.15
CA LEU A 188 -6.85 -4.48 7.05
C LEU A 188 -7.44 -3.22 7.72
N ALA A 189 -6.94 -2.83 8.90
CA ALA A 189 -7.39 -1.61 9.56
C ALA A 189 -7.08 -0.35 8.73
N VAL A 190 -5.92 -0.31 8.05
CA VAL A 190 -5.54 0.78 7.14
C VAL A 190 -6.41 0.80 5.89
N ASP A 191 -6.70 -0.34 5.27
CA ASP A 191 -7.60 -0.43 4.11
C ASP A 191 -9.00 0.11 4.45
N ARG A 192 -9.51 -0.23 5.65
CA ARG A 192 -10.77 0.30 6.16
C ARG A 192 -10.71 1.81 6.43
N LEU A 193 -9.57 2.35 6.87
CA LEU A 193 -9.37 3.80 6.98
C LEU A 193 -9.41 4.47 5.60
N LEU A 194 -8.77 3.88 4.58
CA LEU A 194 -8.76 4.41 3.22
C LEU A 194 -10.18 4.47 2.62
N LEU A 195 -11.02 3.45 2.87
CA LEU A 195 -12.44 3.49 2.50
C LEU A 195 -13.17 4.66 3.18
N LYS A 196 -12.92 4.91 4.47
CA LYS A 196 -13.52 6.05 5.19
C LYS A 196 -13.05 7.40 4.63
N LEU A 197 -11.76 7.55 4.32
CA LEU A 197 -11.21 8.77 3.72
C LEU A 197 -11.81 9.03 2.32
N THR A 198 -12.08 7.96 1.57
CA THR A 198 -12.77 8.03 0.26
C THR A 198 -14.22 8.46 0.43
N ALA A 199 -14.96 7.84 1.35
CA ALA A 199 -16.35 8.21 1.64
C ALA A 199 -16.47 9.66 2.16
N ALA A 200 -15.44 10.17 2.84
CA ALA A 200 -15.37 11.56 3.29
C ALA A 200 -14.98 12.57 2.19
N GLY A 201 -14.77 12.13 0.94
CA GLY A 201 -14.36 12.99 -0.17
C GLY A 201 -12.91 13.47 -0.10
N THR A 202 -12.08 12.90 0.77
CA THR A 202 -10.65 13.20 0.79
C THR A 202 -9.99 12.59 -0.46
N ILE A 203 -10.32 11.35 -0.77
CA ILE A 203 -9.85 10.60 -1.93
C ILE A 203 -11.01 10.48 -2.93
N ASP A 204 -10.79 10.87 -4.19
CA ASP A 204 -11.83 10.79 -5.24
C ASP A 204 -11.95 9.37 -5.82
N ARG A 205 -10.84 8.64 -5.89
CA ARG A 205 -10.82 7.24 -6.32
C ARG A 205 -9.80 6.45 -5.51
N LEU A 206 -10.25 5.36 -4.90
CA LEU A 206 -9.38 4.39 -4.25
C LEU A 206 -9.36 3.10 -5.06
N VAL A 207 -8.17 2.51 -5.24
CA VAL A 207 -7.99 1.17 -5.79
C VAL A 207 -7.24 0.32 -4.77
N LEU A 208 -7.86 -0.75 -4.27
CA LEU A 208 -7.20 -1.74 -3.43
C LEU A 208 -6.94 -3.00 -4.27
N GLY A 209 -5.68 -3.25 -4.58
CA GLY A 209 -5.27 -4.40 -5.37
C GLY A 209 -5.12 -5.66 -4.53
N GLN A 210 -5.56 -6.80 -5.06
CA GLN A 210 -5.26 -8.12 -4.50
C GLN A 210 -3.90 -8.59 -5.01
N ASP A 211 -2.91 -8.72 -4.11
CA ASP A 211 -1.59 -9.27 -4.47
C ASP A 211 -1.41 -10.71 -4.00
N ASP A 212 -0.97 -11.58 -4.92
CA ASP A 212 -0.62 -13.00 -4.70
C ASP A 212 -1.50 -13.71 -3.66
N ALA A 213 -2.72 -14.04 -4.11
CA ALA A 213 -3.76 -14.73 -3.36
C ALA A 213 -3.94 -16.19 -3.81
N GLY A 214 -4.37 -17.06 -2.91
CA GLY A 214 -4.80 -18.42 -3.21
C GLY A 214 -6.32 -18.52 -3.43
N PRO A 215 -6.85 -19.69 -3.84
CA PRO A 215 -8.29 -19.91 -3.91
C PRO A 215 -8.97 -19.84 -2.52
N VAL A 216 -8.18 -20.04 -1.47
CA VAL A 216 -8.55 -19.92 -0.06
C VAL A 216 -7.41 -19.22 0.68
N GLY A 217 -7.63 -18.87 1.94
CA GLY A 217 -6.60 -18.26 2.77
C GLY A 217 -7.09 -17.14 3.66
N LEU A 218 -6.16 -16.58 4.42
CA LEU A 218 -6.42 -15.48 5.35
C LEU A 218 -6.89 -14.19 4.67
N HIS A 219 -6.68 -14.03 3.37
CA HIS A 219 -7.15 -12.87 2.61
C HIS A 219 -8.65 -12.87 2.34
N VAL A 220 -9.29 -14.04 2.29
CA VAL A 220 -10.72 -14.17 2.01
C VAL A 220 -11.57 -13.42 3.04
N PRO A 221 -11.40 -13.59 4.36
CA PRO A 221 -12.14 -12.81 5.33
C PRO A 221 -11.82 -11.30 5.27
N ASP A 222 -10.57 -10.92 4.99
CA ASP A 222 -10.19 -9.50 4.85
C ASP A 222 -10.97 -8.83 3.71
N VAL A 223 -10.96 -9.45 2.52
CA VAL A 223 -11.71 -8.97 1.34
C VAL A 223 -13.20 -8.88 1.64
N ARG A 224 -13.77 -9.89 2.32
CA ARG A 224 -15.19 -9.87 2.70
C ARG A 224 -15.53 -8.71 3.62
N VAL A 225 -14.66 -8.40 4.59
CA VAL A 225 -14.83 -7.23 5.46
C VAL A 225 -14.78 -5.93 4.66
N LEU A 226 -13.83 -5.81 3.73
CA LEU A 226 -13.70 -4.62 2.88
C LEU A 226 -14.91 -4.43 1.95
N GLN A 227 -15.43 -5.51 1.35
CA GLN A 227 -16.64 -5.48 0.54
C GLN A 227 -17.88 -5.05 1.36
N ALA A 228 -18.01 -5.56 2.59
CA ALA A 228 -19.08 -5.15 3.49
C ALA A 228 -18.96 -3.66 3.88
N ASP A 229 -17.75 -3.17 4.14
CA ASP A 229 -17.51 -1.76 4.42
C ASP A 229 -17.76 -0.86 3.21
N LEU A 230 -17.39 -1.30 2.00
CA LEU A 230 -17.69 -0.60 0.74
C LEU A 230 -19.21 -0.40 0.58
N ALA A 231 -19.99 -1.48 0.72
CA ALA A 231 -21.45 -1.43 0.65
C ALA A 231 -22.05 -0.51 1.72
N ARG A 232 -21.56 -0.60 2.97
CA ARG A 232 -22.02 0.24 4.08
C ARG A 232 -21.72 1.73 3.88
N LEU A 233 -20.61 2.06 3.22
CA LEU A 233 -20.22 3.43 2.91
C LEU A 233 -20.84 3.96 1.61
N ALA A 234 -21.66 3.15 0.92
CA ALA A 234 -22.27 3.48 -0.37
C ALA A 234 -21.25 3.93 -1.44
N LEU A 235 -20.05 3.37 -1.38
CA LEU A 235 -19.01 3.58 -2.39
C LEU A 235 -19.31 2.67 -3.60
N GLN A 236 -19.07 3.18 -4.80
CA GLN A 236 -19.19 2.41 -6.04
C GLN A 236 -17.86 1.75 -6.40
N ASP A 237 -17.91 0.55 -6.97
CA ASP A 237 -16.76 -0.15 -7.53
C ASP A 237 -16.20 0.53 -8.80
#